data_AF-A0A524G265-F1
#
_entry.id   AF-A0A524G265-F1
#
_cell.length_a   1.000
_cell.length_b   1.000
_cell.length_c   1.000
_cell.angle_alpha   90.00
_cell.angle_beta   90.00
_cell.angle_gamma   90.00
#
_symmetry.space_group_name_H-M   'P 1'
#
loop_
_entity.id
_entity.type
_entity.pdbx_description
1 polymer ?
#
loop_
_entity_poly.entity_id
_entity_poly.type
_entity_poly.pdbx_seq_one_letter_code
_entity_poly.pdbx_strand_id
1 'polypeptide(L)'
;MQRTHYVLFLLVLIGIVTIPAISGQSVSTIAQTSDVLLDPISIKAVMDNDGFTIISIDARMTNLGESPISTLTFRLDSLESIVTLARVNGSYVSTTVIEYDRYTEILISLGFSLNTNESTWIELGMLSSDFQSEAITGNDPTKLVSDFIFYVRPSVWFANFTFTAVLPEEALLSQESIVPLFPDTSLNYTDGFSLAFIWFTSSLQPGQERVFIIKYQTVNYATSPIRSFIIELLLVGAIGVIFGIGIAVFGPKIIYRLRRVGRVRFIGVTTEEEEVLEVIRQKGGSCPQKDLYTEFDMSQAKVSLILNNLEERGIVRRFREGRENVVHIMEE
;
A
#
# COMPACT_ATOMS: atom_id res chain seq x y z
N MET A 1 -77.08 -48.29 -34.19
CA MET A 1 -76.19 -47.23 -33.66
C MET A 1 -76.28 -47.31 -32.14
N GLN A 2 -75.36 -48.04 -31.50
CA GLN A 2 -74.14 -47.48 -30.88
C GLN A 2 -74.53 -46.54 -29.73
N ARG A 3 -74.56 -46.96 -28.45
CA ARG A 3 -73.51 -47.59 -27.63
C ARG A 3 -72.27 -46.71 -27.53
N THR A 4 -72.33 -45.68 -26.69
CA THR A 4 -71.18 -44.96 -26.11
C THR A 4 -71.64 -44.02 -24.99
N HIS A 5 -71.49 -44.46 -23.72
CA HIS A 5 -70.69 -43.82 -22.66
C HIS A 5 -71.40 -42.67 -21.91
N TYR A 6 -72.08 -42.83 -20.77
CA TYR A 6 -71.79 -43.60 -19.54
C TYR A 6 -70.33 -43.53 -19.05
N VAL A 7 -69.63 -42.42 -19.30
CA VAL A 7 -68.24 -42.22 -18.81
C VAL A 7 -68.09 -41.01 -17.88
N LEU A 8 -69.08 -40.11 -17.74
CA LEU A 8 -68.89 -38.95 -16.86
C LEU A 8 -69.45 -39.10 -15.43
N PHE A 9 -70.03 -40.25 -15.08
CA PHE A 9 -70.63 -40.48 -13.75
C PHE A 9 -70.00 -41.68 -13.00
N LEU A 10 -68.88 -42.21 -13.51
CA LEU A 10 -68.13 -43.35 -12.94
C LEU A 10 -66.67 -42.96 -12.62
N LEU A 11 -66.49 -41.79 -12.00
CA LEU A 11 -65.29 -41.46 -11.22
C LEU A 11 -65.68 -41.07 -9.79
N VAL A 12 -66.62 -41.84 -9.27
CA VAL A 12 -66.74 -42.11 -7.84
C VAL A 12 -66.00 -43.43 -7.63
N LEU A 13 -65.16 -43.49 -6.59
CA LEU A 13 -64.88 -44.70 -5.81
C LEU A 13 -63.68 -45.62 -6.15
N ILE A 14 -62.48 -45.10 -6.41
CA ILE A 14 -61.25 -45.84 -6.04
C ILE A 14 -60.22 -44.84 -5.51
N GLY A 15 -59.98 -44.88 -4.20
CA GLY A 15 -59.02 -43.98 -3.54
C GLY A 15 -59.22 -43.79 -2.03
N ILE A 16 -60.06 -44.58 -1.37
CA ILE A 16 -59.88 -44.87 0.06
C ILE A 16 -58.98 -46.09 0.11
N VAL A 17 -57.75 -45.94 0.60
CA VAL A 17 -57.00 -46.86 1.47
C VAL A 17 -55.56 -46.34 1.61
N THR A 18 -55.10 -46.34 2.87
CA THR A 18 -53.74 -46.07 3.38
C THR A 18 -53.23 -44.64 3.35
N ILE A 19 -53.63 -43.93 4.40
CA ILE A 19 -52.80 -43.00 5.16
C ILE A 19 -51.45 -43.71 5.49
N PRO A 20 -50.28 -43.27 4.99
CA PRO A 20 -49.11 -43.35 5.82
C PRO A 20 -49.25 -42.22 6.84
N ALA A 21 -49.48 -42.60 8.09
CA ALA A 21 -49.19 -41.72 9.19
C ALA A 21 -47.69 -41.47 9.12
N ILE A 22 -47.30 -40.36 8.49
CA ILE A 22 -45.96 -39.79 8.67
C ILE A 22 -46.00 -39.15 10.06
N SER A 23 -46.01 -40.01 11.07
CA SER A 23 -45.57 -39.68 12.41
C SER A 23 -44.08 -39.40 12.30
N GLY A 24 -43.70 -38.13 12.36
CA GLY A 24 -42.30 -37.73 12.30
C GLY A 24 -42.00 -36.47 11.49
N GLN A 25 -42.96 -35.56 11.27
CA GLN A 25 -42.54 -34.16 11.19
C GLN A 25 -42.14 -33.77 12.61
N SER A 26 -40.84 -33.83 12.91
CA SER A 26 -40.26 -33.11 14.03
C SER A 26 -40.67 -31.65 13.84
N VAL A 27 -41.73 -31.25 14.54
CA VAL A 27 -42.06 -29.85 14.75
C VAL A 27 -40.78 -29.24 15.28
N SER A 28 -40.08 -28.50 14.43
CA SER A 28 -38.92 -27.72 14.82
C SER A 28 -39.44 -26.67 15.79
N THR A 29 -39.40 -27.02 17.07
CA THR A 29 -39.69 -26.10 18.16
C THR A 29 -38.62 -25.04 18.12
N ILE A 30 -39.00 -23.85 17.68
CA ILE A 30 -38.17 -22.66 17.80
C ILE A 30 -37.96 -22.46 19.31
N ALA A 31 -36.70 -22.50 19.75
CA ALA A 31 -36.36 -22.31 21.15
C ALA A 31 -36.95 -20.98 21.66
N GLN A 32 -37.53 -20.99 22.87
CA GLN A 32 -37.82 -19.73 23.53
C GLN A 32 -36.48 -19.04 23.83
N THR A 33 -36.41 -17.73 23.63
CA THR A 33 -35.15 -16.98 23.70
C THR A 33 -34.50 -16.98 25.10
N SER A 34 -35.22 -17.42 26.14
CA SER A 34 -34.72 -17.66 27.49
C SER A 34 -33.90 -18.94 27.66
N ASP A 35 -33.99 -19.87 26.70
CA ASP A 35 -33.56 -21.26 26.88
C ASP A 35 -32.17 -21.52 26.32
N VAL A 36 -31.50 -20.49 25.80
CA VAL A 36 -30.19 -20.61 25.16
C VAL A 36 -29.19 -19.69 25.87
N LEU A 37 -28.03 -20.25 26.19
CA LEU A 37 -26.87 -19.52 26.68
C LEU A 37 -25.76 -19.59 25.64
N LEU A 38 -25.20 -18.44 25.27
CA LEU A 38 -23.96 -18.36 24.50
C LEU A 38 -22.81 -18.00 25.44
N ASP A 39 -21.92 -18.96 25.69
CA ASP A 39 -20.79 -18.81 26.61
C ASP A 39 -19.60 -19.71 26.22
N PRO A 40 -18.47 -19.19 25.72
CA PRO A 40 -18.25 -17.78 25.38
C PRO A 40 -18.87 -17.41 24.04
N ILE A 41 -18.93 -16.11 23.74
CA ILE A 41 -19.25 -15.58 22.41
C ILE A 41 -18.25 -14.50 22.01
N SER A 42 -17.67 -14.65 20.83
CA SER A 42 -16.75 -13.72 20.22
C SER A 42 -17.30 -13.27 18.87
N ILE A 43 -17.40 -11.96 18.68
CA ILE A 43 -17.76 -11.34 17.40
C ILE A 43 -16.55 -10.54 16.93
N LYS A 44 -16.05 -10.86 15.74
CA LYS A 44 -14.93 -10.17 15.09
C LYS A 44 -15.40 -9.52 13.79
N ALA A 45 -15.27 -8.21 13.70
CA ALA A 45 -15.48 -7.43 12.49
C ALA A 45 -14.13 -7.06 11.87
N VAL A 46 -13.92 -7.42 10.60
CA VAL A 46 -12.74 -7.04 9.82
C VAL A 46 -13.18 -6.17 8.67
N MET A 47 -12.80 -4.90 8.71
CA MET A 47 -13.15 -3.90 7.71
C MET A 47 -12.13 -3.89 6.59
N ASP A 48 -12.59 -3.75 5.35
CA ASP A 48 -11.76 -3.59 4.15
C ASP A 48 -11.88 -2.16 3.58
N ASN A 49 -10.91 -1.75 2.77
CA ASN A 49 -10.87 -0.46 2.10
C ASN A 49 -11.97 -0.31 1.03
N ASP A 50 -12.54 -1.43 0.57
CA ASP A 50 -13.64 -1.46 -0.41
C ASP A 50 -15.03 -1.21 0.23
N GLY A 51 -15.09 -0.91 1.52
CA GLY A 51 -16.33 -0.65 2.27
C GLY A 51 -17.02 -1.92 2.79
N PHE A 52 -16.53 -3.10 2.41
CA PHE A 52 -17.03 -4.37 2.94
C PHE A 52 -16.46 -4.68 4.32
N THR A 53 -17.26 -5.33 5.14
CA THR A 53 -16.89 -5.83 6.46
C THR A 53 -17.18 -7.32 6.55
N ILE A 54 -16.16 -8.09 6.92
CA ILE A 54 -16.30 -9.51 7.25
C ILE A 54 -16.63 -9.61 8.75
N ILE A 55 -17.80 -10.12 9.08
CA ILE A 55 -18.20 -10.44 10.45
C ILE A 55 -18.03 -11.94 10.68
N SER A 56 -17.30 -12.30 11.72
CA SER A 56 -17.12 -13.69 12.19
C SER A 56 -17.64 -13.81 13.61
N ILE A 57 -18.57 -14.73 13.83
CA ILE A 57 -19.17 -15.05 15.12
C ILE A 57 -18.72 -16.46 15.48
N ASP A 58 -18.08 -16.58 16.64
CA ASP A 58 -17.70 -17.85 17.24
C ASP A 58 -18.37 -17.91 18.62
N ALA A 59 -19.20 -18.92 18.84
CA ALA A 59 -19.92 -19.06 20.10
C ALA A 59 -20.11 -20.53 20.49
N ARG A 60 -20.03 -20.79 21.80
CA ARG A 60 -20.49 -22.05 22.38
C ARG A 60 -21.91 -21.88 22.88
N MET A 61 -22.85 -22.53 22.21
CA MET A 61 -24.26 -22.55 22.57
C MET A 61 -24.55 -23.69 23.53
N THR A 62 -25.29 -23.43 24.61
CA THR A 62 -25.81 -24.43 25.55
C THR A 62 -27.33 -24.32 25.63
N ASN A 63 -28.04 -25.45 25.49
CA ASN A 63 -29.48 -25.49 25.69
C ASN A 63 -29.79 -25.59 27.19
N LEU A 64 -30.42 -24.56 27.76
CA LEU A 64 -30.90 -24.55 29.14
C LEU A 64 -32.41 -24.86 29.24
N GLY A 65 -33.12 -24.94 28.12
CA GLY A 65 -34.54 -25.25 28.06
C GLY A 65 -34.85 -26.72 28.21
N GLU A 66 -36.11 -27.03 28.49
CA GLU A 66 -36.61 -28.40 28.65
C GLU A 66 -36.84 -29.13 27.31
N SER A 67 -36.98 -28.37 26.23
CA SER A 67 -37.20 -28.90 24.88
C SER A 67 -35.90 -28.95 24.09
N PRO A 68 -35.70 -29.97 23.24
CA PRO A 68 -34.50 -30.05 22.44
C PRO A 68 -34.54 -29.03 21.30
N ILE A 69 -33.38 -28.48 20.94
CA ILE A 69 -33.25 -27.40 19.95
C ILE A 69 -32.55 -27.96 18.71
N SER A 70 -33.11 -27.72 17.52
CA SER A 70 -32.51 -28.16 16.25
C SER A 70 -32.13 -27.00 15.32
N THR A 71 -32.50 -25.77 15.66
CA THR A 71 -32.25 -24.57 14.86
C THR A 71 -31.88 -23.40 15.76
N LEU A 72 -30.97 -22.56 15.31
CA LEU A 72 -30.61 -21.29 15.96
C LEU A 72 -30.86 -20.13 15.01
N THR A 73 -31.43 -19.03 15.52
CA THR A 73 -31.68 -17.83 14.74
C THR A 73 -30.78 -16.69 15.23
N PHE A 74 -30.04 -16.08 14.31
CA PHE A 74 -29.36 -14.81 14.53
C PHE A 74 -30.11 -13.71 13.82
N ARG A 75 -30.33 -12.59 14.53
CA ARG A 75 -30.82 -11.37 13.91
C ARG A 75 -29.67 -10.40 13.78
N LEU A 76 -29.51 -9.84 12.58
CA LEU A 76 -28.54 -8.81 12.29
C LEU A 76 -29.25 -7.59 11.70
N ASP A 77 -29.00 -6.42 12.26
CA ASP A 77 -29.50 -5.16 11.71
C ASP A 77 -28.62 -4.72 10.52
N SER A 78 -28.62 -5.54 9.47
CA SER A 78 -27.97 -5.32 8.19
C SER A 78 -28.91 -5.80 7.08
N LEU A 79 -28.99 -5.05 5.98
CA LEU A 79 -29.81 -5.36 4.80
C LEU A 79 -28.99 -5.98 3.66
N GLU A 80 -27.67 -5.82 3.69
CA GLU A 80 -26.77 -6.26 2.60
C GLU A 80 -25.79 -7.33 3.10
N SER A 81 -26.33 -8.37 3.76
CA SER A 81 -25.53 -9.41 4.39
C SER A 81 -25.55 -10.74 3.64
N ILE A 82 -24.36 -11.25 3.29
CA ILE A 82 -24.18 -12.55 2.66
C ILE A 82 -23.49 -13.49 3.64
N VAL A 83 -24.11 -14.63 3.93
CA VAL A 83 -23.49 -15.69 4.75
C VAL A 83 -22.41 -16.39 3.92
N THR A 84 -21.17 -16.34 4.39
CA THR A 84 -20.00 -16.94 3.73
C THR A 84 -19.58 -18.26 4.37
N LEU A 85 -19.89 -18.45 5.66
CA LEU A 85 -19.51 -19.62 6.43
C LEU A 85 -20.57 -19.93 7.48
N ALA A 86 -20.94 -21.20 7.63
CA ALA A 86 -21.70 -21.66 8.78
C ALA A 86 -21.26 -23.08 9.15
N ARG A 87 -20.78 -23.25 10.38
CA ARG A 87 -20.35 -24.55 10.91
C ARG A 87 -20.89 -24.80 12.30
N VAL A 88 -21.17 -26.06 12.59
CA VAL A 88 -21.50 -26.56 13.92
C VAL A 88 -20.51 -27.68 14.26
N ASN A 89 -19.76 -27.53 15.34
CA ASN A 89 -18.63 -28.42 15.70
C ASN A 89 -17.68 -28.69 14.51
N GLY A 90 -17.35 -27.65 13.74
CA GLY A 90 -16.45 -27.72 12.58
C GLY A 90 -17.06 -28.33 11.31
N SER A 91 -18.29 -28.86 11.35
CA SER A 91 -18.98 -29.38 10.16
C SER A 91 -19.87 -28.31 9.53
N TYR A 92 -19.84 -28.20 8.19
CA TYR A 92 -20.70 -27.26 7.48
C TYR A 92 -22.18 -27.61 7.66
N VAL A 93 -22.99 -26.58 7.88
CA VAL A 93 -24.44 -26.72 8.06
C VAL A 93 -25.20 -25.83 7.08
N SER A 94 -26.45 -26.18 6.82
CA SER A 94 -27.33 -25.35 6.00
C SER A 94 -27.81 -24.13 6.77
N THR A 95 -27.77 -22.98 6.12
CA THR A 95 -28.37 -21.73 6.60
C THR A 95 -29.50 -21.28 5.68
N THR A 96 -30.49 -20.63 6.27
CA THR A 96 -31.54 -19.91 5.55
C THR A 96 -31.44 -18.45 5.95
N VAL A 97 -31.29 -17.57 4.96
CA VAL A 97 -31.26 -16.12 5.17
C VAL A 97 -32.62 -15.56 4.80
N ILE A 98 -33.23 -14.81 5.71
CA ILE A 98 -34.51 -14.14 5.54
C ILE A 98 -34.29 -12.64 5.71
N GLU A 99 -34.38 -11.91 4.61
CA GLU A 99 -34.27 -10.46 4.61
C GLU A 99 -35.63 -9.83 4.95
N TYR A 100 -35.64 -8.92 5.93
CA TYR A 100 -36.78 -8.08 6.28
C TYR A 100 -36.44 -6.61 5.99
N ASP A 101 -37.45 -5.73 6.01
CA ASP A 101 -37.31 -4.31 5.71
C ASP A 101 -36.24 -3.56 6.56
N ARG A 102 -35.85 -4.09 7.72
CA ARG A 102 -34.94 -3.41 8.67
C ARG A 102 -33.79 -4.28 9.18
N TYR A 103 -33.82 -5.59 8.92
CA TYR A 103 -32.86 -6.52 9.48
C TYR A 103 -32.87 -7.82 8.67
N THR A 104 -31.82 -8.61 8.82
CA THR A 104 -31.70 -9.95 8.25
C THR A 104 -31.72 -10.98 9.37
N GLU A 105 -32.54 -12.02 9.23
CA GLU A 105 -32.51 -13.21 10.07
C GLU A 105 -31.74 -14.33 9.38
N ILE A 106 -30.84 -14.95 10.13
CA ILE A 106 -30.05 -16.09 9.68
C ILE A 106 -30.44 -17.27 10.55
N LEU A 107 -31.14 -18.24 9.94
CA LEU A 107 -31.51 -19.49 10.58
C LEU A 107 -30.45 -20.53 10.27
N ILE A 108 -29.79 -21.04 11.29
CA ILE A 108 -28.81 -22.11 11.21
C ILE A 108 -29.48 -23.42 11.63
N SER A 109 -29.48 -24.41 10.74
CA SER A 109 -29.90 -25.77 11.10
C SER A 109 -28.73 -26.49 11.76
N LEU A 110 -28.91 -26.99 12.98
CA LEU A 110 -27.83 -27.68 13.70
C LEU A 110 -27.51 -29.06 13.07
N GLY A 111 -28.44 -29.63 12.31
CA GLY A 111 -28.35 -30.99 11.78
C GLY A 111 -28.59 -32.10 12.80
N PHE A 112 -28.75 -31.75 14.08
CA PHE A 112 -29.11 -32.66 15.18
C PHE A 112 -29.95 -31.91 16.21
N SER A 113 -30.53 -32.65 17.16
CA SER A 113 -31.29 -32.08 18.27
C SER A 113 -30.39 -31.95 19.48
N LEU A 114 -30.19 -30.73 19.95
CA LEU A 114 -29.42 -30.41 21.16
C LEU A 114 -30.32 -30.54 22.38
N ASN A 115 -30.09 -31.55 23.22
CA ASN A 115 -30.90 -31.79 24.42
C ASN A 115 -30.58 -30.79 25.54
N THR A 116 -31.40 -30.78 26.59
CA THR A 116 -31.17 -29.95 27.78
C THR A 116 -29.78 -30.20 28.38
N ASN A 117 -29.08 -29.11 28.69
CA ASN A 117 -27.70 -29.03 29.18
C ASN A 117 -26.63 -29.55 28.21
N GLU A 118 -26.96 -29.85 26.96
CA GLU A 118 -25.95 -30.10 25.94
C GLU A 118 -25.45 -28.80 25.32
N SER A 119 -24.19 -28.80 24.88
CA SER A 119 -23.55 -27.65 24.26
C SER A 119 -22.93 -27.99 22.90
N THR A 120 -22.90 -27.01 21.99
CA THR A 120 -22.26 -27.13 20.69
C THR A 120 -21.54 -25.84 20.31
N TRP A 121 -20.45 -25.96 19.55
CA TRP A 121 -19.77 -24.81 18.96
C TRP A 121 -20.42 -24.41 17.65
N ILE A 122 -20.50 -23.10 17.41
CA ILE A 122 -21.10 -22.50 16.23
C ILE A 122 -20.13 -21.45 15.70
N GLU A 123 -19.81 -21.57 14.42
CA GLU A 123 -19.04 -20.58 13.67
C GLU A 123 -19.93 -20.03 12.56
N LEU A 124 -20.14 -18.73 12.52
CA LEU A 124 -20.89 -18.03 11.48
C LEU A 124 -20.01 -16.91 10.91
N GLY A 125 -19.77 -16.95 9.60
CA GLY A 125 -19.07 -15.93 8.86
C GLY A 125 -19.99 -15.27 7.85
N MET A 126 -19.85 -13.96 7.71
CA MET A 126 -20.65 -13.19 6.78
C MET A 126 -19.91 -11.96 6.27
N LEU A 127 -20.34 -11.48 5.12
CA LEU A 127 -19.86 -10.29 4.45
C LEU A 127 -20.99 -9.28 4.37
N SER A 128 -20.75 -8.04 4.77
CA SER A 128 -21.73 -6.94 4.63
C SER A 128 -21.08 -5.63 4.20
N SER A 129 -21.79 -4.83 3.41
CA SER A 129 -21.40 -3.49 2.95
C SER A 129 -21.98 -2.33 3.77
N ASP A 130 -22.90 -2.59 4.70
CA ASP A 130 -23.68 -1.53 5.35
C ASP A 130 -23.19 -1.11 6.75
N PHE A 131 -22.16 -1.77 7.28
CA PHE A 131 -21.58 -1.40 8.58
C PHE A 131 -20.63 -0.20 8.50
N GLN A 132 -20.12 0.10 7.31
CA GLN A 132 -19.23 1.24 7.05
C GLN A 132 -20.01 2.34 6.34
N SER A 133 -19.79 3.59 6.74
CA SER A 133 -20.27 4.74 5.96
C SER A 133 -19.49 4.87 4.65
N GLU A 134 -20.09 5.53 3.67
CA GLU A 134 -19.36 5.96 2.48
C GLU A 134 -18.19 6.88 2.88
N ALA A 135 -17.00 6.60 2.34
CA ALA A 135 -15.80 7.33 2.68
C ALA A 135 -15.85 8.76 2.10
N ILE A 136 -15.77 9.76 2.96
CA ILE A 136 -15.80 11.18 2.58
C ILE A 136 -14.41 11.80 2.67
N THR A 137 -14.13 12.82 1.86
CA THR A 137 -12.85 13.54 1.98
C THR A 137 -12.84 14.35 3.28
N GLY A 138 -11.81 14.16 4.10
CA GLY A 138 -11.64 14.90 5.35
C GLY A 138 -11.21 16.35 5.14
N ASN A 139 -10.88 17.03 6.25
CA ASN A 139 -10.24 18.35 6.24
C ASN A 139 -8.88 18.33 5.53
N ASP A 140 -8.16 17.20 5.62
CA ASP A 140 -6.99 16.92 4.81
C ASP A 140 -7.42 16.19 3.52
N PRO A 141 -7.22 16.77 2.32
CA PRO A 141 -7.63 16.14 1.06
C PRO A 141 -6.87 14.84 0.76
N THR A 142 -5.76 14.58 1.44
CA THR A 142 -5.00 13.32 1.34
C THR A 142 -5.59 12.19 2.17
N LYS A 143 -6.65 12.45 2.96
CA LYS A 143 -7.31 11.49 3.83
C LYS A 143 -8.79 11.34 3.48
N LEU A 144 -9.26 10.10 3.52
CA LEU A 144 -10.68 9.78 3.50
C LEU A 144 -11.10 9.40 4.92
N VAL A 145 -12.22 9.93 5.39
CA VAL A 145 -12.79 9.65 6.70
C VAL A 145 -13.99 8.73 6.51
N SER A 146 -14.07 7.71 7.35
CA SER A 146 -15.21 6.79 7.40
C SER A 146 -15.54 6.42 8.84
N ASP A 147 -16.79 6.00 9.04
CA ASP A 147 -17.35 5.57 10.30
C ASP A 147 -17.78 4.09 10.18
N PHE A 148 -17.44 3.29 11.17
CA PHE A 148 -17.96 1.95 11.37
C PHE A 148 -18.88 1.94 12.59
N ILE A 149 -20.09 1.38 12.43
CA ILE A 149 -21.05 1.27 13.52
C ILE A 149 -21.59 -0.16 13.59
N PHE A 150 -21.45 -0.78 14.76
CA PHE A 150 -21.98 -2.11 15.03
C PHE A 150 -22.91 -2.08 16.25
N TYR A 151 -24.15 -2.51 16.05
CA TYR A 151 -25.14 -2.66 17.11
C TYR A 151 -25.31 -4.13 17.46
N VAL A 152 -25.31 -4.44 18.75
CA VAL A 152 -25.67 -5.76 19.25
C VAL A 152 -26.77 -5.63 20.30
N ARG A 153 -27.86 -6.36 20.06
CA ARG A 153 -28.97 -6.54 20.99
C ARG A 153 -29.29 -8.03 21.03
N PRO A 154 -28.76 -8.78 22.00
CA PRO A 154 -28.91 -10.22 21.99
C PRO A 154 -30.36 -10.56 22.36
N SER A 155 -30.92 -11.56 21.69
CA SER A 155 -32.20 -12.16 22.09
C SER A 155 -32.03 -13.19 23.21
N VAL A 156 -30.82 -13.75 23.33
CA VAL A 156 -30.43 -14.78 24.30
C VAL A 156 -29.38 -14.24 25.26
N TRP A 157 -29.03 -15.00 26.30
CA TRP A 157 -28.00 -14.55 27.24
C TRP A 157 -26.59 -14.73 26.64
N PHE A 158 -25.77 -13.69 26.67
CA PHE A 158 -24.35 -13.78 26.34
C PHE A 158 -23.52 -13.75 27.62
N ALA A 159 -22.62 -14.71 27.80
CA ALA A 159 -21.57 -14.65 28.81
C ALA A 159 -20.20 -14.63 28.15
N ASN A 160 -19.25 -13.95 28.80
CA ASN A 160 -17.88 -13.76 28.29
C ASN A 160 -17.88 -13.21 26.85
N PHE A 161 -18.65 -12.15 26.62
CA PHE A 161 -18.80 -11.53 25.33
C PHE A 161 -17.55 -10.73 24.96
N THR A 162 -16.96 -11.06 23.82
CA THR A 162 -15.85 -10.32 23.24
C THR A 162 -16.26 -9.74 21.90
N PHE A 163 -16.07 -8.44 21.72
CA PHE A 163 -16.18 -7.80 20.42
C PHE A 163 -14.79 -7.35 19.97
N THR A 164 -14.41 -7.67 18.74
CA THR A 164 -13.14 -7.24 18.13
C THR A 164 -13.45 -6.52 16.83
N ALA A 165 -12.91 -5.33 16.64
CA ALA A 165 -12.97 -4.61 15.38
C ALA A 165 -11.55 -4.39 14.84
N VAL A 166 -11.32 -4.80 13.60
CA VAL A 166 -10.06 -4.63 12.88
C VAL A 166 -10.30 -3.63 11.76
N LEU A 167 -9.59 -2.50 11.82
CA LEU A 167 -9.68 -1.45 10.81
C LEU A 167 -9.06 -1.89 9.47
N PRO A 168 -9.43 -1.23 8.36
CA PRO A 168 -8.77 -1.45 7.07
C PRO A 168 -7.26 -1.23 7.15
N GLU A 169 -6.53 -1.78 6.18
CA GLU A 169 -5.09 -1.60 6.09
C GLU A 169 -4.72 -0.11 6.04
N GLU A 170 -3.67 0.27 6.78
CA GLU A 170 -3.15 1.64 6.91
C GLU A 170 -4.12 2.66 7.52
N ALA A 171 -5.28 2.21 7.99
CA ALA A 171 -6.25 3.07 8.63
C ALA A 171 -5.77 3.52 10.02
N LEU A 172 -6.07 4.77 10.35
CA LEU A 172 -5.80 5.36 11.65
C LEU A 172 -7.12 5.84 12.27
N LEU A 173 -7.18 5.98 13.59
CA LEU A 173 -8.31 6.67 14.22
C LEU A 173 -8.40 8.11 13.69
N SER A 174 -9.62 8.55 13.43
CA SER A 174 -9.88 9.88 12.88
C SER A 174 -9.47 10.95 13.89
N GLN A 175 -8.63 11.89 13.45
CA GLN A 175 -8.22 13.05 14.26
C GLN A 175 -9.27 14.19 14.24
N GLU A 176 -10.28 14.06 13.37
CA GLU A 176 -11.34 15.05 13.21
C GLU A 176 -12.48 14.87 14.22
N SER A 177 -12.53 13.70 14.87
CA SER A 177 -13.48 13.43 15.96
C SER A 177 -12.82 13.60 17.32
N ILE A 178 -13.54 14.24 18.25
CA ILE A 178 -13.15 14.32 19.66
C ILE A 178 -13.20 12.93 20.32
N VAL A 179 -14.15 12.09 19.88
CA VAL A 179 -14.33 10.71 20.37
C VAL A 179 -14.39 9.79 19.15
N PRO A 180 -13.23 9.36 18.62
CA PRO A 180 -13.18 8.49 17.44
C PRO A 180 -13.48 7.03 17.76
N LEU A 181 -13.60 6.67 19.02
CA LEU A 181 -13.76 5.29 19.48
C LEU A 181 -14.74 5.26 20.63
N PHE A 182 -15.80 4.47 20.52
CA PHE A 182 -16.80 4.31 21.57
C PHE A 182 -17.35 2.87 21.60
N PRO A 183 -17.54 2.26 22.79
CA PRO A 183 -17.08 2.73 24.10
C PRO A 183 -15.55 2.60 24.23
N ASP A 184 -15.01 2.96 25.39
CA ASP A 184 -13.57 2.75 25.67
C ASP A 184 -13.21 1.27 25.52
N THR A 185 -12.10 1.00 24.82
CA THR A 185 -11.61 -0.35 24.56
C THR A 185 -10.97 -0.98 25.78
N SER A 186 -11.09 -2.30 25.91
CA SER A 186 -10.38 -3.08 26.92
C SER A 186 -8.93 -3.35 26.52
N LEU A 187 -8.68 -3.57 25.22
CA LEU A 187 -7.34 -3.80 24.67
C LEU A 187 -7.28 -3.27 23.23
N ASN A 188 -6.10 -2.88 22.80
CA ASN A 188 -5.79 -2.56 21.42
C ASN A 188 -4.46 -3.21 20.99
N TYR A 189 -4.37 -3.64 19.74
CA TYR A 189 -3.13 -4.16 19.16
C TYR A 189 -2.99 -3.76 17.69
N THR A 190 -1.78 -3.92 17.16
CA THR A 190 -1.50 -3.75 15.73
C THR A 190 -0.66 -4.92 15.25
N ASP A 191 -0.94 -5.39 14.04
CA ASP A 191 -0.12 -6.38 13.34
C ASP A 191 0.93 -5.71 12.42
N GLY A 192 1.02 -4.38 12.45
CA GLY A 192 1.89 -3.57 11.60
C GLY A 192 1.18 -3.00 10.36
N PHE A 193 0.04 -3.55 9.96
CA PHE A 193 -0.74 -3.10 8.80
C PHE A 193 -2.10 -2.53 9.21
N SER A 194 -2.77 -3.16 10.17
CA SER A 194 -4.07 -2.78 10.68
C SER A 194 -4.04 -2.52 12.18
N LEU A 195 -4.98 -1.69 12.64
CA LEU A 195 -5.27 -1.49 14.05
C LEU A 195 -6.47 -2.33 14.45
N ALA A 196 -6.39 -2.97 15.61
CA ALA A 196 -7.46 -3.78 16.15
C ALA A 196 -7.81 -3.36 17.58
N PHE A 197 -9.11 -3.33 17.85
CA PHE A 197 -9.70 -2.88 19.10
C PHE A 197 -10.58 -4.00 19.68
N ILE A 198 -10.42 -4.28 20.97
CA ILE A 198 -11.10 -5.38 21.66
C ILE A 198 -11.87 -4.82 22.86
N TRP A 199 -13.11 -5.27 22.99
CA TRP A 199 -13.97 -5.00 24.13
C TRP A 199 -14.38 -6.31 24.79
N PHE A 200 -14.19 -6.39 26.10
CA PHE A 200 -14.66 -7.51 26.90
C PHE A 200 -15.85 -7.09 27.77
N THR A 201 -16.92 -7.88 27.74
CA THR A 201 -18.09 -7.73 28.59
C THR A 201 -18.41 -9.06 29.24
N SER A 202 -18.45 -9.10 30.57
CA SER A 202 -18.70 -10.34 31.33
C SER A 202 -20.04 -10.99 30.98
N SER A 203 -21.08 -10.18 30.76
CA SER A 203 -22.40 -10.67 30.39
C SER A 203 -23.22 -9.58 29.70
N LEU A 204 -24.03 -9.98 28.71
CA LEU A 204 -25.03 -9.13 28.07
C LEU A 204 -26.39 -9.83 28.13
N GLN A 205 -27.36 -9.19 28.79
CA GLN A 205 -28.69 -9.77 28.99
C GLN A 205 -29.56 -9.66 27.73
N PRO A 206 -30.55 -10.55 27.53
CA PRO A 206 -31.54 -10.41 26.49
C PRO A 206 -32.16 -9.01 26.45
N GLY A 207 -32.16 -8.38 25.28
CA GLY A 207 -32.69 -7.02 25.07
C GLY A 207 -31.76 -5.88 25.50
N GLN A 208 -30.63 -6.16 26.15
CA GLN A 208 -29.65 -5.13 26.49
C GLN A 208 -28.86 -4.71 25.26
N GLU A 209 -28.79 -3.41 25.01
CA GLU A 209 -28.14 -2.88 23.81
C GLU A 209 -26.70 -2.47 24.08
N ARG A 210 -25.83 -2.79 23.13
CA ARG A 210 -24.46 -2.27 23.05
C ARG A 210 -24.21 -1.79 21.62
N VAL A 211 -23.52 -0.66 21.51
CA VAL A 211 -23.07 -0.09 20.25
C VAL A 211 -21.56 0.07 20.28
N PHE A 212 -20.92 -0.19 19.16
CA PHE A 212 -19.51 0.05 18.92
C PHE A 212 -19.39 1.01 17.74
N ILE A 213 -18.75 2.15 17.95
CA ILE A 213 -18.58 3.20 16.96
C ILE A 213 -17.09 3.45 16.81
N ILE A 214 -16.60 3.41 15.58
CA ILE A 214 -15.19 3.64 15.26
C ILE A 214 -15.12 4.58 14.07
N LYS A 215 -14.57 5.76 14.30
CA LYS A 215 -14.31 6.75 13.26
C LYS A 215 -12.84 6.67 12.89
N TYR A 216 -12.56 6.36 11.64
CA TYR A 216 -11.21 6.16 11.14
C TYR A 216 -10.97 6.94 9.85
N GLN A 217 -9.71 7.00 9.46
CA GLN A 217 -9.27 7.66 8.25
C GLN A 217 -8.28 6.79 7.49
N THR A 218 -8.42 6.76 6.17
CA THR A 218 -7.54 6.02 5.23
C THR A 218 -6.88 7.00 4.26
N VAL A 219 -5.90 6.52 3.49
CA VAL A 219 -5.19 7.35 2.51
C VAL A 219 -6.04 7.55 1.27
N ASN A 220 -6.17 8.80 0.82
CA ASN A 220 -6.80 9.13 -0.44
C ASN A 220 -5.79 8.98 -1.59
N TYR A 221 -5.76 7.81 -2.21
CA TYR A 221 -4.87 7.53 -3.35
C TYR A 221 -5.20 8.35 -4.61
N ALA A 222 -6.43 8.87 -4.75
CA ALA A 222 -6.83 9.68 -5.90
C ALA A 222 -6.22 11.09 -5.88
N THR A 223 -5.96 11.62 -4.68
CA THR A 223 -5.28 12.92 -4.48
C THR A 223 -3.79 12.76 -4.22
N SER A 224 -3.31 11.54 -3.94
CA SER A 224 -1.89 11.25 -3.81
C SER A 224 -1.14 11.54 -5.12
N PRO A 225 -0.07 12.36 -5.10
CA PRO A 225 0.64 12.79 -6.30
C PRO A 225 1.54 11.68 -6.85
N ILE A 226 0.96 10.57 -7.31
CA ILE A 226 1.68 9.53 -8.06
C ILE A 226 1.99 10.02 -9.50
N ARG A 227 1.32 11.09 -9.97
CA ARG A 227 1.49 11.64 -11.32
C ARG A 227 2.82 12.35 -11.59
N SER A 228 3.64 12.69 -10.59
CA SER A 228 4.88 13.45 -10.80
C SER A 228 6.08 12.60 -11.16
N PHE A 229 6.25 11.39 -10.60
CA PHE A 229 7.50 10.64 -10.76
C PHE A 229 7.79 10.21 -12.22
N ILE A 230 6.78 9.67 -12.93
CA ILE A 230 6.95 9.23 -14.32
C ILE A 230 7.15 10.43 -15.26
N ILE A 231 6.44 11.53 -15.03
CA ILE A 231 6.55 12.74 -15.84
C ILE A 231 7.91 13.42 -15.62
N GLU A 232 8.40 13.46 -14.37
CA GLU A 232 9.74 13.96 -14.04
C GLU A 232 10.83 13.12 -14.69
N LEU A 233 10.72 11.79 -14.66
CA LEU A 233 11.68 10.90 -15.31
C LEU A 233 11.69 11.10 -16.83
N LEU A 234 10.53 11.29 -17.46
CA LEU A 234 10.42 11.58 -18.89
C LEU A 234 11.00 12.96 -19.24
N LEU A 235 10.79 13.97 -18.40
CA LEU A 235 11.36 15.32 -18.59
C LEU A 235 12.89 15.30 -18.45
N VAL A 236 13.43 14.62 -17.42
CA VAL A 236 14.89 14.45 -17.25
C VAL A 236 15.48 13.67 -18.42
N GLY A 237 14.80 12.61 -18.87
CA GLY A 237 15.18 11.85 -20.06
C GLY A 237 15.21 12.71 -21.33
N ALA A 238 14.17 13.52 -21.56
CA ALA A 238 14.08 14.40 -22.71
C ALA A 238 15.16 15.49 -22.71
N ILE A 239 15.44 16.10 -21.54
CA ILE A 239 16.54 17.07 -21.37
C ILE A 239 17.89 16.40 -21.66
N GLY A 240 18.10 15.19 -21.16
CA GLY A 240 19.32 14.40 -21.44
C GLY A 240 19.52 14.13 -22.93
N VAL A 241 18.45 13.78 -23.65
CA VAL A 241 18.49 13.58 -25.11
C VAL A 241 18.81 14.87 -25.85
N ILE A 242 18.15 15.98 -25.51
CA ILE A 242 18.41 17.29 -26.13
C ILE A 242 19.87 17.73 -25.89
N PHE A 243 20.37 17.55 -24.66
CA PHE A 243 21.75 17.88 -24.30
C PHE A 243 22.76 17.00 -25.05
N GLY A 244 22.48 15.69 -25.16
CA GLY A 244 23.28 14.75 -25.93
C GLY A 244 23.36 15.12 -27.41
N ILE A 245 22.24 15.49 -28.03
CA ILE A 245 22.19 15.97 -29.42
C ILE A 245 22.98 17.28 -29.57
N GLY A 246 22.85 18.20 -28.62
CA GLY A 246 23.60 19.46 -28.60
C GLY A 246 25.12 19.24 -28.57
N ILE A 247 25.60 18.35 -27.71
CA ILE A 247 27.02 17.97 -27.64
C ILE A 247 27.47 17.28 -28.94
N ALA A 248 26.67 16.36 -29.49
CA ALA A 248 27.04 15.66 -30.72
C ALA A 248 27.19 16.60 -31.92
N VAL A 249 26.29 17.58 -32.07
CA VAL A 249 26.29 18.52 -33.20
C VAL A 249 27.30 19.65 -33.02
N PHE A 250 27.35 20.27 -31.83
CA PHE A 250 28.17 21.48 -31.59
C PHE A 250 29.51 21.19 -30.94
N GLY A 251 29.66 20.06 -30.24
CA GLY A 251 30.88 19.64 -29.56
C GLY A 251 32.13 19.64 -30.45
N PRO A 252 32.08 19.04 -31.66
CA PRO A 252 33.23 19.08 -32.57
C PRO A 252 33.67 20.52 -32.90
N LYS A 253 32.71 21.42 -33.13
CA LYS A 253 32.99 22.82 -33.51
C LYS A 253 33.58 23.63 -32.35
N ILE A 254 33.13 23.36 -31.12
CA ILE A 254 33.66 23.94 -29.88
C ILE A 254 35.07 23.43 -29.59
N ILE A 255 35.31 22.12 -29.70
CA ILE A 255 36.63 21.51 -29.50
C ILE A 255 37.64 22.05 -30.52
N TYR A 256 37.24 22.21 -31.79
CA TYR A 256 38.09 22.84 -32.81
C TYR A 256 38.39 24.32 -32.55
N ARG A 257 37.51 25.07 -31.88
CA ARG A 257 37.79 26.46 -31.44
C ARG A 257 38.74 26.49 -30.24
N LEU A 258 38.53 25.62 -29.26
CA LEU A 258 39.37 25.54 -28.06
C LEU A 258 40.82 25.14 -28.41
N ARG A 259 41.01 24.21 -29.35
CA ARG A 259 42.35 23.81 -29.81
C ARG A 259 43.14 24.93 -30.52
N ARG A 260 42.49 26.03 -30.95
CA ARG A 260 43.19 27.17 -31.57
C ARG A 260 43.75 28.19 -30.57
N VAL A 261 43.45 28.07 -29.28
CA VAL A 261 43.88 29.03 -28.25
C VAL A 261 45.22 28.63 -27.60
N GLY A 262 45.79 27.46 -27.95
CA GLY A 262 47.06 26.95 -27.42
C GLY A 262 48.31 27.46 -28.14
N ARG A 263 48.45 28.76 -28.38
CA ARG A 263 49.78 29.38 -28.56
C ARG A 263 49.89 30.53 -27.58
N VAL A 264 50.47 30.24 -26.42
CA VAL A 264 50.79 31.24 -25.40
C VAL A 264 51.84 32.17 -26.02
N ARG A 265 51.44 33.39 -26.40
CA ARG A 265 52.39 34.48 -26.58
C ARG A 265 52.92 34.83 -25.20
N PHE A 266 54.22 34.72 -24.97
CA PHE A 266 54.84 35.25 -23.76
C PHE A 266 54.71 36.79 -23.80
N ILE A 267 53.73 37.33 -23.07
CA ILE A 267 53.51 38.78 -22.98
C ILE A 267 54.73 39.39 -22.29
N GLY A 268 55.43 40.30 -22.98
CA GLY A 268 56.58 41.05 -22.47
C GLY A 268 57.94 40.67 -23.07
N VAL A 269 58.00 39.76 -24.04
CA VAL A 269 59.23 39.43 -24.79
C VAL A 269 59.36 40.35 -26.00
N THR A 270 60.53 40.95 -26.23
CA THR A 270 60.77 41.77 -27.44
C THR A 270 60.83 40.88 -28.68
N THR A 271 60.61 41.43 -29.89
CA THR A 271 60.63 40.65 -31.14
C THR A 271 61.93 39.86 -31.31
N GLU A 272 63.06 40.44 -30.91
CA GLU A 272 64.38 39.79 -30.97
C GLU A 272 64.53 38.65 -29.95
N GLU A 273 63.98 38.81 -28.74
CA GLU A 273 63.99 37.74 -27.73
C GLU A 273 63.09 36.57 -28.12
N GLU A 274 61.95 36.82 -28.79
CA GLU A 274 61.05 35.76 -29.27
C GLU A 274 61.70 34.96 -30.41
N GLU A 275 62.42 35.63 -31.32
CA GLU A 275 63.18 34.98 -32.38
C GLU A 275 64.25 34.04 -31.79
N VAL A 276 65.00 34.48 -30.77
CA VAL A 276 65.98 33.65 -30.06
C VAL A 276 65.33 32.44 -29.39
N LEU A 277 64.18 32.62 -28.72
CA LEU A 277 63.44 31.51 -28.11
C LEU A 277 62.93 30.50 -29.16
N GLU A 278 62.46 30.98 -30.30
CA GLU A 278 61.96 30.11 -31.37
C GLU A 278 63.07 29.23 -31.95
N VAL A 279 64.29 29.77 -32.16
CA VAL A 279 65.43 28.96 -32.61
C VAL A 279 65.83 27.92 -31.56
N ILE A 280 65.83 28.27 -30.28
CA ILE A 280 66.12 27.29 -29.22
C ILE A 280 65.04 26.19 -29.19
N ARG A 281 63.75 26.53 -29.38
CA ARG A 281 62.66 25.54 -29.50
C ARG A 281 62.83 24.63 -30.72
N GLN A 282 63.17 25.19 -31.88
CA GLN A 282 63.41 24.42 -33.11
C GLN A 282 64.56 23.42 -32.96
N LYS A 283 65.55 23.74 -32.13
CA LYS A 283 66.68 22.85 -31.78
C LYS A 283 66.38 21.85 -30.66
N GLY A 284 65.11 21.70 -30.27
CA GLY A 284 64.68 20.72 -29.27
C GLY A 284 64.71 21.25 -27.83
N GLY A 285 64.65 22.56 -27.64
CA GLY A 285 64.56 23.21 -26.32
C GLY A 285 65.91 23.49 -25.64
N SER A 286 67.02 23.08 -26.26
CA SER A 286 68.38 23.35 -25.80
C SER A 286 69.34 23.53 -26.96
N CYS A 287 70.25 24.51 -26.86
CA CYS A 287 71.33 24.63 -27.84
C CYS A 287 72.60 25.28 -27.25
N PRO A 288 73.78 25.03 -27.84
CA PRO A 288 74.99 25.78 -27.53
C PRO A 288 74.79 27.28 -27.79
N GLN A 289 75.29 28.13 -26.90
CA GLN A 289 75.22 29.59 -27.05
C GLN A 289 75.95 30.07 -28.32
N LYS A 290 76.98 29.33 -28.76
CA LYS A 290 77.73 29.62 -29.98
C LYS A 290 76.86 29.55 -31.24
N ASP A 291 75.88 28.67 -31.25
CA ASP A 291 75.00 28.48 -32.40
C ASP A 291 74.10 29.70 -32.58
N LEU A 292 73.67 30.32 -31.48
CA LEU A 292 72.88 31.55 -31.52
C LEU A 292 73.67 32.73 -32.14
N TYR A 293 74.98 32.80 -31.94
CA TYR A 293 75.80 33.84 -32.60
C TYR A 293 75.86 33.64 -34.11
N THR A 294 75.93 32.38 -34.54
CA THR A 294 76.14 32.02 -35.94
C THR A 294 74.85 32.22 -36.75
N GLU A 295 73.70 32.02 -36.11
CA GLU A 295 72.40 31.99 -36.79
C GLU A 295 71.72 33.36 -36.88
N PHE A 296 72.01 34.27 -35.94
CA PHE A 296 71.32 35.57 -35.86
C PHE A 296 72.09 36.77 -36.43
N ASP A 297 73.32 36.60 -36.94
CA ASP A 297 74.22 37.70 -37.38
C ASP A 297 74.32 38.84 -36.33
N MET A 298 74.19 38.48 -35.05
CA MET A 298 74.23 39.40 -33.91
C MET A 298 75.60 39.35 -33.24
N SER A 299 76.03 40.49 -32.68
CA SER A 299 77.26 40.53 -31.89
C SER A 299 77.13 39.66 -30.64
N GLN A 300 78.25 39.06 -30.18
CA GLN A 300 78.26 38.21 -28.98
C GLN A 300 77.72 38.94 -27.75
N ALA A 301 77.98 40.25 -27.63
CA ALA A 301 77.46 41.08 -26.55
C ALA A 301 75.94 41.21 -26.58
N LYS A 302 75.34 41.35 -27.78
CA LYS A 302 73.89 41.50 -27.95
C LYS A 302 73.15 40.20 -27.59
N VAL A 303 73.63 39.06 -28.06
CA VAL A 303 73.05 37.74 -27.70
C VAL A 303 73.22 37.46 -26.21
N SER A 304 74.37 37.80 -25.61
CA SER A 304 74.56 37.64 -24.16
C SER A 304 73.59 38.51 -23.34
N LEU A 305 73.31 39.74 -23.78
CA LEU A 305 72.33 40.63 -23.15
C LEU A 305 70.90 40.06 -23.25
N ILE A 306 70.49 39.58 -24.43
CA ILE A 306 69.19 38.94 -24.64
C ILE A 306 69.03 37.72 -23.73
N LEU A 307 70.05 36.86 -23.66
CA LEU A 307 70.02 35.68 -22.81
C LEU A 307 70.01 36.04 -21.31
N ASN A 308 70.69 37.11 -20.89
CA ASN A 308 70.60 37.61 -19.52
C ASN A 308 69.18 38.06 -19.17
N ASN A 309 68.53 38.85 -20.04
CA ASN A 309 67.14 39.29 -19.82
C ASN A 309 66.18 38.10 -19.72
N LEU A 310 66.35 37.10 -20.58
CA LEU A 310 65.54 35.88 -20.57
C LEU A 310 65.81 35.02 -19.31
N GLU A 311 67.05 35.01 -18.81
CA GLU A 311 67.45 34.28 -17.61
C GLU A 311 66.99 34.98 -16.31
N GLU A 312 67.05 36.31 -16.25
CA GLU A 312 66.47 37.11 -15.16
C GLU A 312 64.95 36.90 -15.06
N ARG A 313 64.28 36.69 -16.19
CA ARG A 313 62.84 36.36 -16.27
C ARG A 313 62.54 34.88 -16.03
N GLY A 314 63.57 34.05 -15.83
CA GLY A 314 63.44 32.61 -15.60
C GLY A 314 62.99 31.80 -16.81
N ILE A 315 62.99 32.38 -18.01
CA ILE A 315 62.52 31.73 -19.25
C ILE A 315 63.58 30.77 -19.79
N VAL A 316 64.86 31.09 -19.60
CA VAL A 316 65.99 30.24 -19.99
C VAL A 316 66.98 30.13 -18.85
N ARG A 317 67.80 29.08 -18.86
CA ARG A 317 68.94 28.95 -17.95
C ARG A 317 70.17 28.53 -18.74
N ARG A 318 71.33 29.07 -18.37
CA ARG A 318 72.62 28.66 -18.94
C ARG A 318 73.30 27.63 -18.06
N PHE A 319 73.75 26.56 -18.69
CA PHE A 319 74.55 25.52 -18.06
C PHE A 319 75.91 25.47 -18.73
N ARG A 320 76.97 25.23 -17.95
CA ARG A 320 78.31 25.06 -18.48
C ARG A 320 78.53 23.60 -18.81
N GLU A 321 78.66 23.28 -20.09
CA GLU A 321 78.97 21.94 -20.58
C GLU A 321 80.38 21.94 -21.19
N GLY A 322 81.34 21.46 -20.40
CA GLY A 322 82.77 21.49 -20.76
C GLY A 322 83.33 22.91 -20.91
N ARG A 323 83.75 23.27 -22.12
CA ARG A 323 84.30 24.61 -22.47
C ARG A 323 83.25 25.55 -23.08
N GLU A 324 81.99 25.11 -23.23
CA GLU A 324 80.92 25.89 -23.84
C GLU A 324 79.74 26.10 -22.87
N ASN A 325 78.96 27.15 -23.12
CA ASN A 325 77.70 27.40 -22.41
C ASN A 325 76.55 26.91 -23.28
N VAL A 326 75.66 26.12 -22.70
CA VAL A 326 74.42 25.62 -23.31
C VAL A 326 73.24 26.38 -22.71
N VAL A 327 72.34 26.87 -23.55
CA VAL A 327 71.11 27.55 -23.16
C VAL A 327 69.96 26.53 -23.24
N HIS A 328 69.20 26.40 -22.16
CA HIS A 328 68.03 25.53 -22.08
C HIS A 328 66.79 26.38 -21.75
N ILE A 329 65.68 26.17 -22.46
CA ILE A 329 64.40 26.80 -22.12
C ILE A 329 63.81 26.13 -20.88
N MET A 330 63.52 26.90 -19.85
CA MET A 330 62.83 26.41 -18.65
C MET A 330 61.34 26.39 -19.00
N GLU A 331 60.83 25.27 -19.51
CA GLU A 331 59.42 25.12 -19.85
C GLU A 331 58.61 24.82 -18.57
N GLU A 332 57.64 25.69 -18.23
CA GLU A 332 56.39 25.30 -17.57
C GLU A 332 55.27 25.34 -18.60
#